data_AF-A0AA34R4Q0-F1
#
_entry.id   AF-A0AA34R4Q0-F1
#
_cell.length_a   1.000
_cell.length_b   1.000
_cell.length_c   1.000
_cell.angle_alpha   90.00
_cell.angle_beta   90.00
_cell.angle_gamma   90.00
#
_symmetry.space_group_name_H-M   'P 1'
#
loop_
_entity.id
_entity.type
_entity.pdbx_description
1 polymer ?
#
loop_
_entity_poly.entity_id
_entity_poly.type
_entity_poly.pdbx_seq_one_letter_code
_entity_poly.pdbx_strand_id
1 'polypeptide(L)'
;MFLIKKIMLSIYTGVISYFIITPIFGETGIVNYKKLNSNLILMKEHTEKLKNIQKTLKTKYINLQISKPAILREASKLGYYPKNSTIIKSLDKNENYYQGNILNIKHSLENKNIDKNFYLISIVISLISYFLLSYFDKIKTLHKGR
;
A
#
# COMPACT_ATOMS: atom_id res chain seq x y z
N MET A 1 6.92 -35.24 -31.75
CA MET A 1 5.72 -34.57 -32.29
C MET A 1 6.12 -33.69 -33.48
N PHE A 2 5.28 -33.46 -34.50
CA PHE A 2 5.61 -32.48 -35.54
C PHE A 2 5.88 -31.10 -34.92
N LEU A 3 6.91 -30.39 -35.38
CA LEU A 3 7.40 -29.13 -34.81
C LEU A 3 6.26 -28.11 -34.57
N ILE A 4 5.38 -27.97 -35.56
CA ILE A 4 4.23 -27.05 -35.53
C ILE A 4 3.27 -27.38 -34.38
N LYS A 5 2.94 -28.67 -34.19
CA LYS A 5 2.06 -29.09 -33.10
C LYS A 5 2.66 -28.76 -31.74
N LYS A 6 3.99 -28.89 -31.58
CA LYS A 6 4.70 -28.58 -30.33
C LYS A 6 4.66 -27.10 -29.99
N ILE A 7 4.90 -26.26 -30.99
CA ILE A 7 4.82 -24.80 -30.84
C ILE A 7 3.39 -24.41 -30.46
N MET A 8 2.38 -24.94 -31.16
CA MET A 8 0.98 -24.67 -30.86
C MET A 8 0.59 -25.08 -29.43
N LEU A 9 1.03 -26.26 -28.97
CA LEU A 9 0.73 -26.72 -27.61
C LEU A 9 1.41 -25.86 -26.54
N SER A 10 2.65 -25.44 -26.78
CA SER A 10 3.38 -24.53 -25.88
C SER A 10 2.70 -23.16 -25.78
N ILE A 11 2.28 -22.59 -26.91
CA ILE A 11 1.53 -21.32 -26.93
C ILE A 11 0.20 -21.50 -26.16
N TYR A 12 -0.51 -22.59 -26.41
CA TYR A 12 -1.77 -22.90 -25.73
C TYR A 12 -1.61 -22.98 -24.20
N THR A 13 -0.54 -23.62 -23.72
CA THR A 13 -0.23 -23.65 -22.28
C THR A 13 0.08 -22.26 -21.71
N GLY A 14 0.75 -21.39 -22.48
CA GLY A 14 0.96 -20.00 -22.11
C GLY A 14 -0.38 -19.25 -21.96
N VAL A 15 -1.25 -19.35 -22.97
CA VAL A 15 -2.58 -18.71 -22.94
C VAL A 15 -3.39 -19.16 -21.74
N ILE A 16 -3.48 -20.47 -21.47
CA ILE A 16 -4.20 -20.99 -20.29
C ILE A 16 -3.61 -20.41 -19.00
N SER A 17 -2.28 -20.41 -18.86
CA SER A 17 -1.64 -19.88 -17.65
C SER A 17 -1.93 -18.39 -17.45
N TYR A 18 -2.03 -17.61 -18.52
CA TYR A 18 -2.41 -16.20 -18.45
C TYR A 18 -3.82 -16.05 -17.85
N PHE A 19 -4.79 -16.82 -18.34
CA PHE A 19 -6.16 -16.80 -17.82
C PHE A 19 -6.26 -17.23 -16.35
N ILE A 20 -5.38 -18.12 -15.88
CA ILE A 20 -5.36 -18.56 -14.48
C ILE A 20 -4.71 -17.49 -13.56
N ILE A 21 -3.65 -16.83 -14.04
CA ILE A 21 -2.89 -15.87 -13.24
C ILE A 21 -3.58 -14.49 -13.20
N THR A 22 -4.27 -14.09 -14.28
CA THR A 22 -4.92 -12.78 -14.41
C THR A 22 -5.93 -12.47 -13.30
N PRO A 23 -6.83 -13.38 -12.87
CA PRO A 23 -7.76 -13.11 -11.77
C PRO A 23 -7.08 -12.84 -10.42
N ILE A 24 -5.83 -13.29 -10.24
CA ILE A 24 -5.09 -13.13 -8.99
C ILE A 24 -4.26 -11.85 -9.03
N PHE A 25 -3.42 -11.71 -10.07
CA PHE A 25 -2.39 -10.67 -10.17
C PHE A 25 -2.69 -9.58 -11.20
N GLY A 26 -3.74 -9.73 -12.01
CA GLY A 26 -4.13 -8.72 -12.98
C GLY A 26 -4.58 -7.42 -12.32
N GLU A 27 -4.81 -6.39 -13.15
CA GLU A 27 -5.23 -5.07 -12.67
C GLU A 27 -6.51 -5.13 -11.83
N THR A 28 -7.48 -5.96 -12.25
CA THR A 28 -8.72 -6.24 -11.53
C THR A 28 -8.64 -7.45 -10.59
N GLY A 29 -7.43 -7.96 -10.36
CA GLY A 29 -7.20 -9.17 -9.59
C GLY A 29 -7.39 -9.00 -8.09
N ILE A 30 -7.46 -10.12 -7.38
CA ILE A 30 -7.69 -10.17 -5.92
C ILE A 30 -6.66 -9.35 -5.14
N VAL A 31 -5.38 -9.38 -5.57
CA VAL A 31 -4.31 -8.64 -4.89
C VAL A 31 -4.55 -7.13 -4.94
N ASN A 32 -4.84 -6.60 -6.14
CA ASN A 32 -5.13 -5.19 -6.33
C ASN A 32 -6.44 -4.78 -5.65
N TYR A 33 -7.46 -5.63 -5.68
CA TYR A 33 -8.71 -5.38 -4.97
C TYR A 33 -8.51 -5.28 -3.45
N LYS A 34 -7.74 -6.19 -2.85
CA LYS A 34 -7.43 -6.16 -1.41
C LYS A 34 -6.68 -4.89 -1.03
N LYS A 35 -5.71 -4.49 -1.84
CA LYS A 35 -4.97 -3.24 -1.67
C LYS A 35 -5.87 -2.01 -1.75
N LEU A 36 -6.75 -1.96 -2.76
CA LEU A 36 -7.73 -0.88 -2.90
C LEU A 36 -8.64 -0.79 -1.67
N ASN A 37 -9.14 -1.93 -1.19
CA ASN A 37 -9.98 -1.97 0.00
C ASN A 37 -9.23 -1.51 1.27
N SER A 38 -7.97 -1.92 1.43
CA SER A 38 -7.12 -1.44 2.54
C SER A 38 -6.94 0.09 2.49
N ASN A 39 -6.69 0.63 1.30
CA ASN A 39 -6.55 2.08 1.13
C ASN A 39 -7.86 2.82 1.42
N LEU A 40 -9.00 2.26 1.01
CA LEU A 40 -10.32 2.81 1.34
C LEU A 40 -10.58 2.84 2.85
N ILE A 41 -10.20 1.79 3.58
CA ILE A 41 -10.32 1.74 5.05
C ILE A 41 -9.47 2.84 5.68
N LEU A 42 -8.20 2.96 5.28
CA LEU A 42 -7.29 4.00 5.79
C LEU A 42 -7.82 5.41 5.50
N MET A 43 -8.35 5.66 4.30
CA MET A 43 -8.95 6.96 3.96
C MET A 43 -10.18 7.27 4.82
N LYS A 44 -11.02 6.28 5.12
CA LYS A 44 -12.17 6.46 6.03
C LYS A 44 -11.71 6.82 7.43
N GLU A 45 -10.73 6.11 7.99
CA GLU A 45 -10.15 6.40 9.30
C GLU A 45 -9.54 7.80 9.37
N HIS A 46 -8.79 8.20 8.34
CA HIS A 46 -8.24 9.56 8.26
C HIS A 46 -9.33 10.63 8.19
N THR A 47 -10.41 10.38 7.44
CA THR A 47 -11.54 11.30 7.34
C THR A 47 -12.27 11.46 8.68
N GLU A 48 -12.47 10.36 9.41
CA GLU A 48 -13.09 10.39 10.74
C GLU A 48 -12.21 11.13 11.75
N LYS A 49 -10.90 10.88 11.73
CA LYS A 49 -9.94 11.60 12.57
C LYS A 49 -9.95 13.11 12.28
N LEU A 50 -10.01 13.50 11.01
CA LEU A 50 -10.13 14.90 10.60
C LEU A 50 -11.42 15.55 11.11
N LYS A 51 -12.57 14.86 11.02
CA LYS A 51 -13.85 15.35 11.57
C LYS A 51 -13.77 15.58 13.08
N ASN A 52 -13.15 14.65 13.82
CA ASN A 52 -12.96 14.79 15.26
C ASN A 52 -12.06 15.98 15.61
N ILE A 53 -10.93 16.14 14.90
CA ILE A 53 -10.03 17.29 15.07
C ILE A 53 -10.77 18.60 14.78
N GLN A 54 -11.56 18.66 13.70
CA GLN A 54 -12.35 19.84 13.34
C GLN A 54 -13.36 20.20 14.44
N LYS A 55 -14.07 19.22 15.00
CA LYS A 55 -15.01 19.43 16.11
C LYS A 55 -14.31 20.01 17.33
N THR A 56 -13.17 19.43 17.72
CA THR A 56 -12.37 19.91 18.85
C THR A 56 -11.85 21.33 18.61
N LEU A 57 -11.33 21.63 17.41
CA LEU A 57 -10.85 22.97 17.05
C LEU A 57 -11.99 24.00 17.08
N LYS A 58 -13.17 23.65 16.57
CA LYS A 58 -14.35 24.54 16.60
C LYS A 58 -14.75 24.87 18.03
N THR A 59 -14.83 23.87 18.92
CA THR A 59 -15.14 24.11 20.34
C THR A 59 -14.06 24.96 21.01
N LYS A 60 -12.78 24.68 20.74
CA LYS A 60 -11.65 25.45 21.27
C LYS A 60 -11.71 26.91 20.82
N TYR A 61 -12.00 27.15 19.54
CA TYR A 61 -12.17 28.49 18.97
C TYR A 61 -13.30 29.27 19.64
N ILE A 62 -14.48 28.65 19.79
CA ILE A 62 -15.63 29.27 20.48
C ILE A 62 -15.26 29.62 21.92
N ASN A 63 -14.63 28.69 22.64
CA ASN A 63 -14.21 28.92 24.03
C ASN A 63 -13.20 30.08 24.14
N LEU A 64 -12.29 30.20 23.18
CA LEU A 64 -11.33 31.30 23.10
C LEU A 64 -11.99 32.64 22.81
N GLN A 65 -13.05 32.70 21.99
CA GLN A 65 -13.78 33.95 21.75
C GLN A 65 -14.54 34.44 22.98
N ILE A 66 -15.08 33.54 23.79
CA ILE A 66 -16.04 33.88 24.85
C ILE A 66 -15.36 34.05 26.22
N SER A 67 -14.21 33.40 26.46
CA SER A 67 -13.62 33.29 27.80
C SER A 67 -12.19 33.81 27.87
N LYS A 68 -11.99 34.94 28.57
CA LYS A 68 -10.66 35.47 28.92
C LYS A 68 -9.79 34.46 29.69
N PRO A 69 -10.31 33.67 30.65
CA PRO A 69 -9.57 32.55 31.25
C PRO A 69 -9.09 31.50 30.25
N ALA A 70 -9.89 31.17 29.22
CA ALA A 70 -9.50 30.21 28.19
C ALA A 70 -8.36 30.75 27.31
N ILE A 71 -8.39 32.05 26.98
CA ILE A 71 -7.30 32.72 26.27
C ILE A 71 -6.01 32.65 27.09
N LEU A 72 -6.06 33.03 28.37
CA LEU A 72 -4.89 33.00 29.26
C LEU A 72 -4.31 31.59 29.41
N ARG A 73 -5.17 30.57 29.47
CA ARG A 73 -4.76 29.16 29.57
C ARG A 73 -4.09 28.64 28.30
N GLU A 74 -4.51 29.09 27.12
CA GLU A 74 -3.85 28.71 25.86
C GLU A 74 -2.58 29.53 25.62
N ALA A 75 -2.58 30.81 25.98
CA ALA A 75 -1.40 31.67 25.97
C ALA A 75 -0.28 31.10 26.86
N SER A 76 -0.62 30.61 28.06
CA SER A 76 0.38 30.02 28.98
C SER A 76 0.98 28.71 28.47
N LYS A 77 0.24 27.90 27.71
CA LYS A 77 0.79 26.71 27.01
C LYS A 77 1.78 27.08 25.91
N LEU A 78 1.63 28.27 25.32
CA LEU A 78 2.53 28.82 24.31
C LEU A 78 3.69 29.63 24.94
N GLY A 79 3.78 29.68 26.27
CA GLY A 79 4.81 30.42 27.00
C GLY A 79 4.53 31.92 27.19
N TYR A 80 3.31 32.38 26.88
CA TYR A 80 2.88 33.75 27.15
C TYR A 80 2.17 33.84 28.50
N TYR A 81 2.69 34.70 29.39
CA TYR A 81 2.14 34.87 30.73
C TYR A 81 1.78 36.35 30.98
N PRO A 82 0.81 36.62 31.86
CA PRO A 82 0.47 37.99 32.26
C PRO A 82 1.67 38.73 32.85
N LYS A 83 1.71 40.05 32.66
CA LYS A 83 2.72 40.93 33.28
C LYS A 83 2.67 40.72 34.81
N ASN A 84 3.82 40.50 35.43
CA ASN A 84 4.02 40.21 36.87
C ASN A 84 3.59 38.80 37.35
N SER A 85 3.61 37.80 36.48
CA SER A 85 3.41 36.39 36.89
C SER A 85 4.72 35.70 37.24
N THR A 86 4.72 34.92 38.33
CA THR A 86 5.86 34.07 38.72
C THR A 86 5.74 32.72 38.02
N ILE A 87 6.70 32.40 37.15
CA ILE A 87 6.70 31.14 36.40
C ILE A 87 7.56 30.13 37.16
N ILE A 88 6.95 29.04 37.63
CA ILE A 88 7.67 27.90 38.20
C ILE A 88 7.79 26.85 37.10
N LYS A 89 8.97 26.76 36.46
CA LYS A 89 9.25 25.72 35.46
C LYS A 89 9.77 24.47 36.17
N SER A 90 9.09 23.35 35.99
CA SER A 90 9.66 22.04 36.32
C SER A 90 10.69 21.68 35.26
N LEU A 91 11.90 21.29 35.68
CA LEU A 91 13.02 20.94 34.78
C LEU A 91 12.88 19.54 34.16
N ASP A 92 11.77 18.84 34.42
CA ASP A 92 11.56 17.49 33.89
C ASP A 92 11.10 17.51 32.43
N LYS A 93 11.92 16.87 31.60
CA LYS A 93 11.92 16.88 30.14
C LYS A 93 10.61 16.35 29.53
N ASN A 94 9.96 17.20 28.75
CA ASN A 94 9.57 16.97 27.35
C ASN A 94 8.57 18.05 26.95
N GLU A 95 9.05 19.29 26.77
CA GLU A 95 8.28 20.32 26.06
C GLU A 95 8.27 19.96 24.57
N ASN A 96 7.45 18.96 24.20
CA ASN A 96 7.09 18.74 22.81
C ASN A 96 6.21 19.91 22.38
N TYR A 97 6.85 20.98 21.89
CA TYR A 97 6.20 22.02 21.13
C TYR A 97 5.35 21.34 20.07
N TYR A 98 4.05 21.62 20.08
CA TYR A 98 3.02 21.04 19.22
C TYR A 98 3.27 21.38 17.73
N GLN A 99 4.35 20.87 17.13
CA GLN A 99 4.43 20.67 15.69
C GLN A 99 3.33 19.67 15.37
N GLY A 100 2.30 20.11 14.65
CA GLY A 100 1.18 19.26 14.26
C GLY A 100 1.70 17.94 13.70
N ASN A 101 1.08 16.82 14.09
CA ASN A 101 1.51 15.50 13.62
C ASN A 101 1.51 15.49 12.09
N ILE A 102 2.70 15.41 11.52
CA ILE A 102 2.87 15.17 10.08
C ILE A 102 2.29 13.77 9.85
N LEU A 103 1.19 13.72 9.12
CA LEU A 103 0.62 12.47 8.63
C LEU A 103 1.62 11.88 7.64
N ASN A 104 2.56 11.08 8.16
CA ASN A 104 3.44 10.29 7.33
C ASN A 104 2.60 9.20 6.68
N ILE A 105 2.18 9.47 5.44
CA ILE A 105 1.64 8.44 4.56
C ILE A 105 2.81 7.49 4.33
N LYS A 106 2.80 6.33 5.00
CA LYS A 106 3.77 5.28 4.73
C LYS A 106 3.61 4.92 3.26
N HIS A 107 4.54 5.38 2.42
CA HIS A 107 4.72 4.80 1.10
C HIS A 107 5.13 3.35 1.35
N SER A 108 4.18 2.43 1.17
CA SER A 108 4.52 1.02 1.05
C SER A 108 5.54 0.91 -0.07
N LEU A 109 6.74 0.43 0.25
CA LEU A 109 7.69 -0.14 -0.70
C LEU A 109 7.05 -1.41 -1.28
N GLU A 110 5.93 -1.26 -1.98
CA GLU A 110 5.34 -2.34 -2.74
C GLU A 110 6.16 -2.53 -4.00
N ASN A 111 6.52 -3.79 -4.24
CA ASN A 111 7.27 -4.23 -5.40
C ASN A 111 6.39 -4.07 -6.65
N LYS A 112 6.31 -2.84 -7.18
CA LYS A 112 5.54 -2.43 -8.36
C LYS A 112 5.80 -3.31 -9.60
N ASN A 113 6.88 -4.06 -9.62
CA ASN A 113 7.31 -4.83 -10.78
C ASN A 113 6.55 -6.15 -10.93
N ILE A 114 6.08 -6.77 -9.85
CA ILE A 114 5.39 -8.08 -9.93
C ILE A 114 3.97 -7.89 -10.48
N ASP A 115 3.24 -6.89 -9.97
CA ASP A 115 1.86 -6.61 -10.39
C ASP A 115 1.78 -6.11 -11.84
N LYS A 116 2.84 -5.44 -12.33
CA LYS A 116 2.86 -4.89 -13.70
C LYS A 116 3.33 -5.88 -14.76
N ASN A 117 4.12 -6.88 -14.39
CA ASN A 117 4.76 -7.79 -15.35
C ASN A 117 4.27 -9.24 -15.22
N PHE A 118 3.10 -9.48 -14.62
CA PHE A 118 2.56 -10.82 -14.44
C PHE A 118 2.38 -11.58 -15.77
N TYR A 119 2.17 -10.88 -16.89
CA TYR A 119 2.10 -11.48 -18.23
C TYR A 119 3.41 -12.17 -18.64
N LEU A 120 4.56 -11.71 -18.14
CA LEU A 120 5.86 -12.37 -18.38
C LEU A 120 5.88 -13.79 -17.81
N ILE A 121 5.15 -14.04 -16.71
CA ILE A 121 5.06 -15.37 -16.10
C ILE A 121 4.42 -16.35 -17.09
N SER A 122 3.38 -15.93 -17.80
CA SER A 122 2.72 -16.75 -18.82
C SER A 122 3.64 -17.07 -20.01
N ILE A 123 4.45 -16.09 -20.44
CA ILE A 123 5.45 -16.27 -21.50
C ILE A 123 6.52 -17.28 -21.06
N VAL A 124 7.00 -17.16 -19.82
CA VAL A 124 7.99 -18.10 -19.24
C VAL A 124 7.41 -19.51 -19.14
N ILE A 125 6.15 -19.67 -18.73
CA ILE A 125 5.47 -20.98 -18.70
C ILE A 125 5.35 -21.57 -20.11
N SER A 126 5.05 -20.76 -21.12
CA SER A 126 5.01 -21.20 -22.51
C SER A 126 6.37 -21.74 -22.97
N LEU A 127 7.46 -21.01 -22.68
CA LEU A 127 8.83 -21.43 -22.99
C LEU A 127 9.21 -22.73 -22.27
N ILE A 128 8.91 -22.84 -20.97
CA ILE A 128 9.17 -24.05 -20.18
C ILE A 128 8.44 -25.26 -20.78
N SER A 129 7.17 -25.08 -21.15
CA SER A 129 6.36 -26.11 -21.81
C SER A 129 7.00 -26.57 -23.13
N TYR A 130 7.51 -25.64 -23.94
CA TYR A 130 8.23 -25.98 -25.18
C TYR A 130 9.50 -26.81 -24.91
N PHE A 131 10.30 -26.41 -23.93
CA PHE A 131 11.52 -27.13 -23.57
C PHE A 131 11.23 -28.53 -23.04
N LEU A 132 10.21 -28.68 -22.18
CA LEU A 132 9.76 -29.98 -21.66
C LEU A 132 9.31 -30.90 -22.80
N LEU A 133 8.44 -30.42 -23.68
CA LEU A 133 7.98 -31.20 -24.84
C LEU A 133 9.13 -31.61 -25.76
N SER A 134 10.15 -30.76 -25.90
CA SER A 134 11.34 -31.06 -26.69
C SER A 134 12.23 -32.11 -26.03
N TYR A 135 12.37 -32.05 -24.71
CA TYR A 135 13.10 -33.05 -23.93
C TYR A 135 12.42 -34.42 -24.00
N PHE A 136 11.10 -34.49 -23.84
CA PHE A 136 10.34 -35.74 -23.96
C PHE A 136 10.42 -36.37 -25.35
N ASP A 137 10.35 -35.57 -26.41
CA ASP A 137 10.54 -36.06 -27.79
C ASP A 137 11.96 -36.66 -27.98
N LYS A 138 12.99 -36.04 -27.39
CA LYS A 138 14.37 -36.54 -27.45
C LYS A 138 14.53 -37.87 -26.71
N ILE A 139 13.92 -38.03 -25.54
CA ILE A 139 13.91 -39.31 -24.80
C ILE A 139 13.19 -40.39 -25.63
N LYS A 140 12.02 -40.09 -26.18
CA LYS A 140 11.20 -41.05 -26.92
C LYS A 140 11.87 -41.55 -28.20
N THR A 141 12.58 -40.67 -28.90
CA THR A 141 13.37 -41.06 -30.09
C THR A 141 14.56 -41.93 -29.72
N LEU A 142 15.26 -41.61 -28.64
CA LEU A 142 16.40 -42.38 -28.15
C LEU A 142 16.00 -43.78 -27.66
N HIS A 143 14.79 -43.94 -27.12
CA HIS A 143 14.28 -45.23 -26.66
C HIS A 143 13.72 -46.13 -27.77
N LYS A 144 13.30 -45.54 -28.90
CA LYS A 144 12.72 -46.25 -30.06
C LYS A 144 13.76 -46.66 -31.12
N GLY A 145 15.00 -46.16 -30.99
CA GLY A 145 16.16 -46.51 -31.82
C GLY A 145 17.08 -47.58 -31.22
N ARG A 146 16.66 -48.21 -30.11
CA ARG A 146 17.14 -49.52 -29.64
C ARG A 146 16.03 -50.54 -29.89
#